data_AF-A0AAV5RCV3-F1
#
_entry.id   AF-A0AAV5RCV3-F1
#
_cell.length_a   1.000
_cell.length_b   1.000
_cell.length_c   1.000
_cell.angle_alpha   90.00
_cell.angle_beta   90.00
_cell.angle_gamma   90.00
#
_symmetry.space_group_name_H-M   'P 1'
#
loop_
_entity.id
_entity.type
_entity.pdbx_description
1 polymer ?
#
loop_
_entity_poly.entity_id
_entity_poly.type
_entity_poly.pdbx_seq_one_letter_code
_entity_poly.pdbx_strand_id
1 'polypeptide(L)'
;MSKSQQPVVLDDLLSSIAESIDSTSLVLDKLEDDFNPDNKEVPKLIKSILKTLGSDSDLDSVSLLSLKNASLLNYVTDLALYLSLRLKSFKEEKGDSAYESNKEDVLNSAATNRIVLEKGIKALEKKTSYQLEKMVSAYHRREKEQDDIDAKKKEEDNDENNEDEEEDDDDEEEEEAENGLNFKPNPSALLYSNKQHLIAKKAEAKLEEEHETETNLEQGEEELKSNKSNEKYKPPKIAATAINDPDRPVKSKKQRNLQSMDEYLQDISDAPIADKSIGSTIINNGRDIKSKKQMEKEAEIQRYEEENFTRLPATKTKENKRERAKRMRNEFFGEDWSMFENNMSVGGNDGQPKKRKRISAWERAKRKIDN
;
A
#
# COMPACT_ATOMS: atom_id res chain seq x y z
N MET A 1 53.53 -15.01 58.17
CA MET A 1 53.58 -16.19 57.28
C MET A 1 52.50 -16.05 56.24
N SER A 2 52.81 -15.43 55.10
CA SER A 2 51.90 -15.31 53.95
C SER A 2 52.06 -16.52 53.05
N LYS A 3 51.05 -17.40 53.01
CA LYS A 3 50.97 -18.50 52.04
C LYS A 3 49.84 -18.23 51.05
N SER A 4 50.24 -17.77 49.86
CA SER A 4 49.77 -18.20 48.52
C SER A 4 48.31 -18.69 48.39
N GLN A 5 47.34 -17.77 48.32
CA GLN A 5 45.97 -18.05 47.84
C GLN A 5 45.80 -17.85 46.31
N GLN A 6 46.88 -17.63 45.56
CA GLN A 6 46.79 -17.30 44.13
C GLN A 6 46.70 -18.45 43.10
N PRO A 7 46.93 -19.76 43.38
CA PRO A 7 46.86 -20.76 42.31
C PRO A 7 45.41 -21.14 41.93
N VAL A 8 44.50 -21.19 42.90
CA VAL A 8 43.11 -21.68 42.69
C VAL A 8 42.33 -20.80 41.72
N VAL A 9 42.52 -19.48 41.79
CA VAL A 9 41.80 -18.53 40.92
C VAL A 9 42.27 -18.62 39.47
N LEU A 10 43.56 -18.91 39.23
CA LEU A 10 44.09 -19.04 37.88
C LEU A 10 43.65 -20.36 37.24
N ASP A 11 43.68 -21.44 38.02
CA ASP A 11 43.26 -22.77 37.56
C ASP A 11 41.76 -22.80 37.25
N ASP A 12 40.92 -22.14 38.07
CA ASP A 12 39.49 -21.98 37.81
C ASP A 12 39.22 -21.16 36.53
N LEU A 13 39.99 -20.09 36.31
CA LEU A 13 39.89 -19.29 35.07
C LEU A 13 40.31 -20.11 33.85
N LEU A 14 41.40 -20.87 33.93
CA LEU A 14 41.86 -21.73 32.84
C LEU A 14 40.86 -22.86 32.56
N SER A 15 40.23 -23.44 33.60
CA SER A 15 39.14 -24.41 33.44
C SER A 15 37.94 -23.78 32.73
N SER A 16 37.53 -22.58 33.14
CA SER A 16 36.40 -21.87 32.51
C SER A 16 36.67 -21.52 31.04
N ILE A 17 37.93 -21.19 30.71
CA ILE A 17 38.34 -20.90 29.32
C ILE A 17 38.35 -22.20 28.51
N ALA A 18 38.84 -23.31 29.06
CA ALA A 18 38.82 -24.61 28.38
C ALA A 18 37.37 -25.08 28.13
N GLU A 19 36.50 -24.99 29.14
CA GLU A 19 35.06 -25.29 29.01
C GLU A 19 34.39 -24.38 27.98
N SER A 20 34.76 -23.10 27.94
CA SER A 20 34.26 -22.17 26.92
C SER A 20 34.73 -22.57 25.52
N ILE A 21 35.99 -22.98 25.35
CA ILE A 21 36.54 -23.42 24.06
C ILE A 21 35.83 -24.70 23.60
N ASP A 22 35.64 -25.67 24.48
CA ASP A 22 34.92 -26.92 24.19
C ASP A 22 33.44 -26.65 23.84
N SER A 23 32.81 -25.69 24.53
CA SER A 23 31.44 -25.28 24.16
C SER A 23 31.38 -24.64 22.77
N THR A 24 32.41 -23.85 22.39
CA THR A 24 32.46 -23.22 21.07
C THR A 24 32.80 -24.21 19.96
N SER A 25 33.65 -25.21 20.21
CA SER A 25 33.94 -26.25 19.21
C SER A 25 32.70 -27.10 18.93
N LEU A 26 31.95 -27.50 19.97
CA LEU A 26 30.68 -28.20 19.82
C LEU A 26 29.63 -27.40 19.02
N VAL A 27 29.64 -26.07 19.15
CA VAL A 27 28.75 -25.19 18.36
C VAL A 27 29.24 -25.08 16.92
N LEU A 28 30.56 -25.03 16.69
CA LEU A 28 31.14 -25.01 15.35
C LEU A 28 30.88 -26.33 14.60
N ASP A 29 31.03 -27.47 15.26
CA ASP A 29 30.72 -28.79 14.68
C ASP A 29 29.25 -28.90 14.29
N LYS A 30 28.34 -28.42 15.15
CA LYS A 30 26.91 -28.33 14.82
C LYS A 30 26.62 -27.38 13.65
N LEU A 31 27.35 -26.27 13.58
CA LEU A 31 27.23 -25.36 12.44
C LEU A 31 27.75 -26.02 11.16
N GLU A 32 28.86 -26.75 11.23
CA GLU A 32 29.43 -27.49 10.11
C GLU A 32 28.44 -28.54 9.59
N ASP A 33 27.76 -29.25 10.50
CA ASP A 33 26.67 -30.18 10.18
C ASP A 33 25.46 -29.46 9.53
N ASP A 34 25.04 -28.30 10.07
CA ASP A 34 23.92 -27.50 9.54
C ASP A 34 24.22 -26.90 8.15
N PHE A 35 25.50 -26.61 7.88
CA PHE A 35 25.98 -26.06 6.61
C PHE A 35 26.43 -27.13 5.61
N ASN A 36 26.50 -28.40 6.00
CA ASN A 36 26.85 -29.50 5.11
C ASN A 36 25.77 -29.65 4.00
N PRO A 37 26.10 -29.38 2.72
CA PRO A 37 25.11 -29.32 1.64
C PRO A 37 24.40 -30.65 1.37
N ASP A 38 25.00 -31.77 1.80
CA ASP A 38 24.50 -33.11 1.53
C ASP A 38 23.38 -33.57 2.50
N ASN A 39 23.21 -32.92 3.66
CA ASN A 39 22.27 -33.33 4.71
C ASN A 39 21.01 -32.45 4.85
N LYS A 40 20.66 -31.68 3.81
CA LYS A 40 19.39 -30.93 3.81
C LYS A 40 18.24 -31.82 3.35
N GLU A 41 17.56 -32.46 4.29
CA GLU A 41 16.15 -32.80 4.09
C GLU A 41 15.33 -31.50 4.02
N VAL A 42 15.34 -30.87 2.85
CA VAL A 42 14.48 -29.73 2.57
C VAL A 42 13.02 -30.15 2.83
N PRO A 43 12.27 -29.43 3.69
CA PRO A 43 10.88 -29.75 4.02
C PRO A 43 10.05 -30.08 2.77
N LYS A 44 9.24 -31.13 2.84
CA LYS A 44 8.42 -31.64 1.70
C LYS A 44 7.62 -30.53 1.00
N LEU A 45 7.19 -29.53 1.76
CA LEU A 45 6.49 -28.34 1.26
C LEU A 45 7.35 -27.52 0.29
N ILE A 46 8.61 -27.27 0.60
CA ILE A 46 9.53 -26.49 -0.25
C ILE A 46 9.85 -27.28 -1.53
N LYS A 47 10.01 -28.61 -1.42
CA LYS A 47 10.16 -29.49 -2.61
C LYS A 47 8.93 -29.44 -3.51
N SER A 48 7.72 -29.39 -2.93
CA SER A 48 6.48 -29.26 -3.70
C SER A 48 6.35 -27.89 -4.39
N ILE A 49 6.78 -26.82 -3.72
CA ILE A 49 6.77 -25.44 -4.26
C ILE A 49 7.78 -25.30 -5.40
N LEU A 50 9.00 -25.82 -5.22
CA LEU A 50 10.05 -25.82 -6.25
C LEU A 50 9.60 -26.58 -7.51
N LYS A 51 8.94 -27.73 -7.32
CA LYS A 51 8.36 -28.50 -8.41
C LYS A 51 7.21 -27.77 -9.13
N THR A 52 6.36 -27.04 -8.38
CA THR A 52 5.29 -26.23 -9.01
C THR A 52 5.80 -25.02 -9.76
N LEU A 53 6.99 -24.51 -9.40
CA LEU A 53 7.57 -23.31 -10.00
C LEU A 53 8.47 -23.62 -11.22
N GLY A 54 8.68 -24.90 -11.55
CA GLY A 54 9.41 -25.33 -12.75
C GLY A 54 10.86 -24.83 -12.82
N SER A 55 11.48 -24.57 -11.67
CA SER A 55 12.82 -24.00 -11.58
C SER A 55 13.83 -25.11 -11.29
N ASP A 56 14.39 -25.73 -12.34
CA ASP A 56 15.54 -26.65 -12.26
C ASP A 56 16.89 -25.89 -12.20
N SER A 57 16.86 -24.57 -12.14
CA SER A 57 18.07 -23.79 -11.81
C SER A 57 18.28 -23.85 -10.31
N ASP A 58 19.45 -24.33 -9.88
CA ASP A 58 20.03 -23.99 -8.58
C ASP A 58 19.81 -22.49 -8.37
N LEU A 59 18.80 -22.17 -7.56
CA LEU A 59 18.43 -20.79 -7.29
C LEU A 59 19.65 -20.19 -6.63
N ASP A 60 20.35 -19.33 -7.38
CA ASP A 60 21.55 -18.61 -7.00
C ASP A 60 21.45 -18.25 -5.52
N SER A 61 22.17 -19.02 -4.69
CA SER A 61 22.04 -19.00 -3.24
C SER A 61 22.76 -17.81 -2.64
N VAL A 62 22.74 -16.66 -3.32
CA VAL A 62 23.08 -15.38 -2.73
C VAL A 62 21.87 -14.91 -1.91
N SER A 63 21.59 -15.67 -0.84
CA SER A 63 20.71 -15.25 0.23
C SER A 63 21.17 -13.88 0.74
N LEU A 64 20.23 -13.00 1.07
CA LEU A 64 20.54 -11.70 1.68
C LEU A 64 21.41 -11.86 2.93
N LEU A 65 21.24 -12.97 3.66
CA LEU A 65 22.07 -13.33 4.80
C LEU A 65 23.50 -13.70 4.38
N SER A 66 23.65 -14.48 3.30
CA SER A 66 24.96 -14.83 2.73
C SER A 66 25.72 -13.57 2.28
N LEU A 67 25.05 -12.67 1.57
CA LEU A 67 25.62 -11.38 1.16
C LEU A 67 26.00 -10.51 2.37
N LYS A 68 25.17 -10.49 3.41
CA LYS A 68 25.44 -9.76 4.66
C LYS A 68 26.66 -10.33 5.38
N ASN A 69 26.73 -11.63 5.53
CA ASN A 69 27.85 -12.28 6.20
C ASN A 69 29.15 -12.11 5.40
N ALA A 70 29.10 -12.25 4.07
CA ALA A 70 30.25 -12.03 3.20
C ALA A 70 30.75 -10.58 3.23
N SER A 71 29.85 -9.59 3.13
CA SER A 71 30.24 -8.17 3.19
C SER A 71 30.73 -7.73 4.58
N LEU A 72 30.15 -8.27 5.66
CA LEU A 72 30.66 -8.04 7.02
C LEU A 72 32.05 -8.66 7.21
N LEU A 73 32.25 -9.89 6.74
CA LEU A 73 33.55 -10.56 6.80
C LEU A 73 34.59 -9.77 6.01
N ASN A 74 34.28 -9.39 4.77
CA ASN A 74 35.18 -8.58 3.94
C ASN A 74 35.50 -7.23 4.59
N TYR A 75 34.52 -6.57 5.22
CA TYR A 75 34.76 -5.30 5.93
C TYR A 75 35.70 -5.48 7.14
N VAL A 76 35.53 -6.54 7.93
CA VAL A 76 36.41 -6.85 9.05
C VAL A 76 37.82 -7.23 8.58
N THR A 77 37.94 -8.00 7.49
CA THR A 77 39.25 -8.33 6.91
C THR A 77 39.93 -7.08 6.36
N ASP A 78 39.20 -6.17 5.72
CA ASP A 78 39.76 -4.90 5.22
C ASP A 78 40.25 -4.01 6.38
N LEU A 79 39.52 -3.96 7.50
CA LEU A 79 39.98 -3.26 8.71
C LEU A 79 41.23 -3.92 9.31
N ALA A 80 41.29 -5.25 9.34
CA ALA A 80 42.47 -5.98 9.81
C ALA A 80 43.68 -5.73 8.89
N LEU A 81 43.49 -5.69 7.56
CA LEU A 81 44.50 -5.34 6.58
C LEU A 81 44.95 -3.87 6.72
N TYR A 82 44.01 -2.96 6.99
CA TYR A 82 44.35 -1.57 7.26
C TYR A 82 45.20 -1.42 8.54
N LEU A 83 44.87 -2.16 9.61
CA LEU A 83 45.67 -2.20 10.83
C LEU A 83 47.05 -2.81 10.57
N SER A 84 47.14 -3.90 9.79
CA SER A 84 48.41 -4.54 9.48
C SER A 84 49.30 -3.64 8.60
N LEU A 85 48.74 -2.93 7.63
CA LEU A 85 49.42 -1.88 6.85
C LEU A 85 49.90 -0.77 7.77
N ARG A 86 49.05 -0.29 8.69
CA ARG A 86 49.43 0.74 9.64
C ARG A 86 50.58 0.30 10.55
N LEU A 87 50.57 -0.94 11.03
CA LEU A 87 51.67 -1.52 11.81
C LEU A 87 52.95 -1.67 10.97
N LYS A 88 52.83 -2.08 9.71
CA LYS A 88 53.96 -2.17 8.78
C LYS A 88 54.59 -0.79 8.53
N SER A 89 53.78 0.25 8.42
CA SER A 89 54.25 1.65 8.26
C SER A 89 55.04 2.19 9.45
N PHE A 90 54.85 1.62 10.64
CA PHE A 90 55.67 1.96 11.81
C PHE A 90 57.03 1.23 11.81
N LYS A 91 57.14 0.11 11.07
CA LYS A 91 58.34 -0.73 11.02
C LYS A 91 59.26 -0.41 9.84
N GLU A 92 58.69 0.05 8.72
CA GLU A 92 59.43 0.43 7.51
C GLU A 92 59.54 1.96 7.39
N GLU A 93 60.76 2.46 7.10
CA GLU A 93 60.97 3.88 6.83
C GLU A 93 60.25 4.31 5.53
N LYS A 94 59.64 5.49 5.59
CA LYS A 94 58.77 6.08 4.56
C LYS A 94 59.42 6.07 3.16
N GLY A 95 58.78 5.43 2.18
CA GLY A 95 59.18 5.60 0.78
C GLY A 95 58.64 4.62 -0.26
N ASP A 96 57.88 3.59 0.11
CA ASP A 96 57.48 2.55 -0.86
C ASP A 96 56.17 2.94 -1.58
N SER A 97 56.21 3.19 -2.89
CA SER A 97 55.01 3.54 -3.67
C SER A 97 53.95 2.43 -3.65
N ALA A 98 54.38 1.18 -3.48
CA ALA A 98 53.52 0.03 -3.30
C ALA A 98 52.72 0.11 -1.99
N TYR A 99 53.23 0.74 -0.94
CA TYR A 99 52.53 0.91 0.33
C TYR A 99 51.29 1.81 0.18
N GLU A 100 51.43 2.93 -0.53
CA GLU A 100 50.30 3.85 -0.73
C GLU A 100 49.23 3.24 -1.65
N SER A 101 49.62 2.52 -2.71
CA SER A 101 48.65 1.81 -3.58
C SER A 101 47.84 0.78 -2.79
N ASN A 102 48.51 -0.10 -2.03
CA ASN A 102 47.82 -1.13 -1.24
C ASN A 102 46.89 -0.53 -0.17
N LYS A 103 47.29 0.62 0.41
CA LYS A 103 46.46 1.34 1.37
C LYS A 103 45.22 1.94 0.73
N GLU A 104 45.35 2.54 -0.45
CA GLU A 104 44.21 3.06 -1.22
C GLU A 104 43.25 1.94 -1.61
N ASP A 105 43.75 0.79 -2.07
CA ASP A 105 42.94 -0.37 -2.45
C ASP A 105 42.13 -0.93 -1.26
N VAL A 106 42.77 -1.09 -0.11
CA VAL A 106 42.10 -1.54 1.13
C VAL A 106 41.07 -0.52 1.61
N LEU A 107 41.37 0.78 1.52
CA LEU A 107 40.41 1.84 1.89
C LEU A 107 39.21 1.87 0.94
N ASN A 108 39.43 1.69 -0.35
CA ASN A 108 38.38 1.63 -1.36
C ASN A 108 37.48 0.41 -1.12
N SER A 109 38.06 -0.77 -0.90
CA SER A 109 37.31 -1.99 -0.55
C SER A 109 36.51 -1.83 0.76
N ALA A 110 37.12 -1.24 1.79
CA ALA A 110 36.41 -0.98 3.05
C ALA A 110 35.23 -0.01 2.85
N ALA A 111 35.41 1.02 2.02
CA ALA A 111 34.36 1.97 1.70
C ALA A 111 33.23 1.33 0.88
N THR A 112 33.55 0.49 -0.11
CA THR A 112 32.54 -0.22 -0.91
C THR A 112 31.75 -1.19 -0.04
N ASN A 113 32.42 -2.01 0.78
CA ASN A 113 31.77 -2.95 1.70
C ASN A 113 30.86 -2.22 2.70
N ARG A 114 31.28 -1.06 3.20
CA ARG A 114 30.44 -0.22 4.06
C ARG A 114 29.21 0.33 3.33
N ILE A 115 29.36 0.81 2.10
CA ILE A 115 28.23 1.29 1.28
C ILE A 115 27.24 0.14 1.01
N VAL A 116 27.75 -1.06 0.72
CA VAL A 116 26.93 -2.27 0.52
C VAL A 116 26.14 -2.61 1.78
N LEU A 117 26.75 -2.53 2.97
CA LEU A 117 26.06 -2.76 4.25
C LEU A 117 25.00 -1.70 4.55
N GLU A 118 25.35 -0.41 4.42
CA GLU A 118 24.48 0.69 4.83
C GLU A 118 23.35 0.99 3.84
N LYS A 119 23.65 1.02 2.54
CA LYS A 119 22.69 1.41 1.50
C LYS A 119 22.11 0.21 0.75
N GLY A 120 22.89 -0.85 0.54
CA GLY A 120 22.43 -2.05 -0.15
C GLY A 120 21.58 -2.94 0.77
N ILE A 121 22.25 -3.66 1.66
CA ILE A 121 21.66 -4.71 2.49
C ILE A 121 20.58 -4.15 3.42
N LYS A 122 20.86 -3.06 4.15
CA LYS A 122 19.89 -2.49 5.12
C LYS A 122 18.59 -2.02 4.46
N ALA A 123 18.64 -1.54 3.22
CA ALA A 123 17.42 -1.15 2.49
C ALA A 123 16.61 -2.38 2.06
N LEU A 124 17.30 -3.44 1.64
CA LEU A 124 16.66 -4.71 1.29
C LEU A 124 16.06 -5.40 2.52
N GLU A 125 16.76 -5.40 3.66
CA GLU A 125 16.25 -5.93 4.94
C GLU A 125 14.95 -5.27 5.38
N LYS A 126 14.82 -3.95 5.21
CA LYS A 126 13.55 -3.25 5.52
C LYS A 126 12.41 -3.74 4.63
N LYS A 127 12.68 -3.97 3.34
CA LYS A 127 11.67 -4.44 2.38
C LYS A 127 11.27 -5.89 2.65
N THR A 128 12.23 -6.77 2.87
CA THR A 128 11.96 -8.18 3.16
C THR A 128 11.28 -8.34 4.51
N SER A 129 11.70 -7.59 5.53
CA SER A 129 11.02 -7.56 6.85
C SER A 129 9.57 -7.13 6.71
N TYR A 130 9.28 -6.06 5.97
CA TYR A 130 7.90 -5.62 5.71
C TYR A 130 7.09 -6.68 4.96
N GLN A 131 7.67 -7.34 3.95
CA GLN A 131 7.01 -8.42 3.23
C GLN A 131 6.71 -9.61 4.14
N LEU A 132 7.65 -10.00 5.00
CA LEU A 132 7.46 -11.05 6.00
C LEU A 132 6.37 -10.67 7.01
N GLU A 133 6.40 -9.46 7.56
CA GLU A 133 5.38 -8.96 8.49
C GLU A 133 4.00 -8.96 7.84
N LYS A 134 3.91 -8.58 6.56
CA LYS A 134 2.66 -8.64 5.79
C LYS A 134 2.17 -10.07 5.58
N MET A 135 3.06 -11.01 5.25
CA MET A 135 2.69 -12.42 5.10
C MET A 135 2.28 -13.06 6.42
N VAL A 136 2.99 -12.77 7.51
CA VAL A 136 2.64 -13.22 8.87
C VAL A 136 1.31 -12.63 9.30
N SER A 137 1.07 -11.35 9.03
CA SER A 137 -0.23 -10.72 9.32
C SER A 137 -1.36 -11.34 8.50
N ALA A 138 -1.11 -11.65 7.22
CA ALA A 138 -2.08 -12.34 6.37
C ALA A 138 -2.34 -13.78 6.83
N TYR A 139 -1.31 -14.48 7.31
CA TYR A 139 -1.42 -15.82 7.89
C TYR A 139 -2.26 -15.80 9.16
N HIS A 140 -1.93 -14.94 10.14
CA HIS A 140 -2.72 -14.82 11.36
C HIS A 140 -4.15 -14.35 11.10
N ARG A 141 -4.37 -13.53 10.07
CA ARG A 141 -5.71 -13.16 9.65
C ARG A 141 -6.49 -14.36 9.12
N ARG A 142 -5.88 -15.18 8.27
CA ARG A 142 -6.49 -16.43 7.77
C ARG A 142 -6.72 -17.43 8.90
N GLU A 143 -5.80 -17.54 9.84
CA GLU A 143 -5.93 -18.41 11.02
C GLU A 143 -7.17 -18.03 11.83
N LYS A 144 -7.36 -16.74 12.11
CA LYS A 144 -8.58 -16.23 12.76
C LYS A 144 -9.85 -16.47 11.95
N GLU A 145 -9.84 -16.13 10.65
CA GLU A 145 -10.99 -16.37 9.77
C GLU A 145 -11.35 -17.87 9.72
N GLN A 146 -10.35 -18.76 9.79
CA GLN A 146 -10.57 -20.21 9.85
C GLN A 146 -11.15 -20.64 11.20
N ASP A 147 -10.62 -20.13 12.31
CA ASP A 147 -11.14 -20.38 13.65
C ASP A 147 -12.60 -19.89 13.78
N ASP A 148 -12.93 -18.72 13.21
CA ASP A 148 -14.29 -18.16 13.20
C ASP A 148 -15.25 -19.00 12.34
N ILE A 149 -14.80 -19.50 11.18
CA ILE A 149 -15.59 -20.43 10.34
C ILE A 149 -15.81 -21.75 11.07
N ASP A 150 -14.79 -22.28 11.74
CA ASP A 150 -14.89 -23.54 12.47
C ASP A 150 -15.73 -23.40 13.76
N ALA A 151 -15.81 -22.19 14.34
CA ALA A 151 -16.77 -21.87 15.40
C ALA A 151 -18.20 -21.81 14.87
N LYS A 152 -18.46 -21.08 13.77
CA LYS A 152 -19.80 -21.01 13.14
C LYS A 152 -20.31 -22.37 12.70
N LYS A 153 -19.46 -23.23 12.12
CA LYS A 153 -19.85 -24.60 11.78
C LYS A 153 -20.26 -25.44 13.00
N LYS A 154 -19.61 -25.24 14.16
CA LYS A 154 -20.00 -25.92 15.39
C LYS A 154 -21.31 -25.40 15.98
N GLU A 155 -21.66 -24.15 15.72
CA GLU A 155 -22.96 -23.58 16.06
C GLU A 155 -24.04 -24.12 15.12
N GLU A 156 -23.79 -24.14 13.81
CA GLU A 156 -24.69 -24.75 12.80
C GLU A 156 -24.92 -26.26 13.05
N ASP A 157 -23.90 -27.03 13.44
CA ASP A 157 -24.03 -28.45 13.81
C ASP A 157 -24.85 -28.66 15.11
N ASN A 158 -25.00 -27.63 15.96
CA ASN A 158 -25.86 -27.69 17.16
C ASN A 158 -27.31 -27.25 16.88
N ASP A 159 -27.54 -26.44 15.85
CA ASP A 159 -28.88 -25.96 15.46
C ASP A 159 -29.68 -26.96 14.61
N GLU A 160 -29.07 -28.04 14.09
CA GLU A 160 -29.82 -29.16 13.47
C GLU A 160 -30.70 -29.95 14.47
N ASN A 161 -30.77 -29.55 15.75
CA ASN A 161 -31.65 -30.15 16.78
C ASN A 161 -32.75 -29.21 17.31
N ASN A 162 -32.94 -28.00 16.78
CA ASN A 162 -34.05 -27.13 17.17
C ASN A 162 -34.67 -26.45 15.93
N GLU A 163 -35.67 -27.09 15.33
CA GLU A 163 -36.70 -26.38 14.59
C GLU A 163 -37.60 -25.68 15.61
N ASP A 164 -37.48 -24.37 15.79
CA ASP A 164 -38.63 -23.51 16.11
C ASP A 164 -38.32 -22.04 15.82
N GLU A 165 -39.28 -21.42 15.15
CA GLU A 165 -39.32 -20.05 14.62
C GLU A 165 -39.35 -18.99 15.73
N GLU A 166 -38.53 -17.95 15.64
CA GLU A 166 -38.86 -16.59 16.09
C GLU A 166 -38.12 -15.57 15.22
N GLU A 167 -38.89 -14.73 14.52
CA GLU A 167 -38.43 -13.50 13.86
C GLU A 167 -38.29 -12.40 14.93
N ASP A 168 -37.06 -12.04 15.30
CA ASP A 168 -36.76 -10.80 16.04
C ASP A 168 -35.86 -9.91 15.17
N ASP A 169 -36.47 -8.87 14.61
CA ASP A 169 -35.83 -7.73 13.95
C ASP A 169 -35.14 -6.86 15.02
N ASP A 170 -33.88 -7.14 15.30
CA ASP A 170 -32.94 -6.21 15.94
C ASP A 170 -31.84 -5.82 14.95
N ASP A 171 -32.05 -4.67 14.31
CA ASP A 171 -31.07 -3.97 13.45
C ASP A 171 -29.88 -3.46 14.29
N GLU A 172 -28.94 -4.34 14.62
CA GLU A 172 -27.57 -3.96 14.99
C GLU A 172 -26.70 -3.90 13.72
N GLU A 173 -26.59 -2.68 13.15
CA GLU A 173 -25.61 -2.38 12.09
C GLU A 173 -24.17 -2.46 12.65
N GLU A 174 -23.60 -3.66 12.71
CA GLU A 174 -22.16 -3.86 12.77
C GLU A 174 -21.54 -3.45 11.42
N GLU A 175 -20.84 -2.32 11.40
CA GLU A 175 -20.07 -1.86 10.24
C GLU A 175 -18.85 -2.77 9.95
N GLU A 176 -19.10 -3.92 9.31
CA GLU A 176 -18.07 -4.64 8.55
C GLU A 176 -17.80 -3.93 7.21
N ALA A 177 -17.12 -2.80 7.27
CA ALA A 177 -16.70 -2.05 6.09
C ALA A 177 -15.17 -2.03 5.93
N GLU A 178 -14.52 -3.19 5.78
CA GLU A 178 -13.17 -3.20 5.18
C GLU A 178 -12.70 -4.53 4.56
N ASN A 179 -13.52 -5.25 3.77
CA ASN A 179 -13.00 -6.31 2.88
C ASN A 179 -13.80 -6.49 1.57
N GLY A 180 -13.79 -5.45 0.73
CA GLY A 180 -14.36 -5.50 -0.62
C GLY A 180 -13.48 -6.25 -1.64
N LEU A 181 -13.18 -7.53 -1.40
CA LEU A 181 -12.46 -8.38 -2.37
C LEU A 181 -12.97 -9.83 -2.51
N ASN A 182 -14.19 -10.13 -2.05
CA ASN A 182 -14.84 -11.39 -2.38
C ASN A 182 -15.89 -11.16 -3.48
N PHE A 183 -15.45 -11.01 -4.73
CA PHE A 183 -16.33 -11.13 -5.89
C PHE A 183 -16.68 -12.60 -6.14
N LYS A 184 -17.67 -13.11 -5.40
CA LYS A 184 -18.49 -14.22 -5.88
C LYS A 184 -19.49 -13.64 -6.90
N PRO A 185 -19.76 -14.28 -8.05
CA PRO A 185 -20.87 -13.86 -8.90
C PRO A 185 -22.17 -13.99 -8.10
N ASN A 186 -22.88 -12.87 -7.89
CA ASN A 186 -24.22 -12.88 -7.28
C ASN A 186 -25.20 -13.54 -8.26
N PRO A 187 -25.71 -14.76 -8.01
CA PRO A 187 -26.67 -15.41 -8.92
C PRO A 187 -27.99 -14.64 -9.00
N SER A 188 -28.31 -13.86 -7.97
CA SER A 188 -29.49 -13.01 -7.90
C SER A 188 -29.49 -11.91 -8.98
N ALA A 189 -28.32 -11.37 -9.35
CA ALA A 189 -28.21 -10.33 -10.37
C ALA A 189 -28.58 -10.81 -11.78
N LEU A 190 -28.39 -12.11 -12.06
CA LEU A 190 -28.79 -12.75 -13.33
C LEU A 190 -30.32 -12.95 -13.41
N LEU A 191 -30.99 -13.10 -12.27
CA LEU A 191 -32.45 -13.17 -12.18
C LEU A 191 -33.08 -11.78 -12.33
N TYR A 192 -32.45 -10.73 -11.81
CA TYR A 192 -32.92 -9.35 -11.97
C TYR A 192 -32.80 -8.83 -13.41
N SER A 193 -31.80 -9.24 -14.19
CA SER A 193 -31.70 -8.86 -15.61
C SER A 193 -32.81 -9.47 -16.46
N ASN A 194 -33.22 -10.71 -16.16
CA ASN A 194 -34.38 -11.33 -16.82
C ASN A 194 -35.70 -10.65 -16.41
N LYS A 195 -35.82 -10.20 -15.16
CA LYS A 195 -36.99 -9.44 -14.69
C LYS A 195 -37.10 -8.07 -15.37
N GLN A 196 -35.98 -7.38 -15.60
CA GLN A 196 -35.96 -6.12 -16.35
C GLN A 196 -36.31 -6.30 -17.83
N HIS A 197 -35.88 -7.40 -18.47
CA HIS A 197 -36.28 -7.74 -19.83
C HIS A 197 -37.79 -8.08 -19.93
N LEU A 198 -38.36 -8.73 -18.92
CA LEU A 198 -39.80 -9.00 -18.82
C LEU A 198 -40.63 -7.73 -18.55
N ILE A 199 -40.09 -6.79 -17.76
CA ILE A 199 -40.73 -5.48 -17.48
C ILE A 199 -40.69 -4.58 -18.73
N ALA A 200 -39.58 -4.57 -19.48
CA ALA A 200 -39.48 -3.84 -20.75
C ALA A 200 -40.45 -4.39 -21.80
N LYS A 201 -40.56 -5.72 -21.92
CA LYS A 201 -41.52 -6.38 -22.82
C LYS A 201 -42.99 -6.13 -22.43
N LYS A 202 -43.26 -5.94 -21.13
CA LYS A 202 -44.60 -5.59 -20.62
C LYS A 202 -44.92 -4.08 -20.73
N ALA A 203 -43.90 -3.24 -20.80
CA ALA A 203 -44.04 -1.80 -21.05
C ALA A 203 -44.23 -1.49 -22.54
N GLU A 204 -43.57 -2.23 -23.44
CA GLU A 204 -43.82 -2.17 -24.89
C GLU A 204 -45.25 -2.65 -25.23
N ALA A 205 -45.74 -3.73 -24.59
CA ALA A 205 -47.11 -4.20 -24.76
C ALA A 205 -48.20 -3.26 -24.18
N LYS A 206 -47.83 -2.22 -23.40
CA LYS A 206 -48.76 -1.23 -22.83
C LYS A 206 -48.79 0.10 -23.57
N LEU A 207 -47.86 0.34 -24.49
CA LEU A 207 -47.78 1.55 -25.31
C LEU A 207 -48.50 1.40 -26.66
N GLU A 208 -49.01 0.20 -26.98
CA GLU A 208 -49.79 -0.09 -28.18
C GLU A 208 -51.33 -0.03 -27.97
N GLU A 209 -51.82 0.27 -26.75
CA GLU A 209 -53.27 0.33 -26.45
C GLU A 209 -53.88 1.75 -26.39
N GLU A 210 -53.10 2.81 -26.62
CA GLU A 210 -53.61 4.20 -26.57
C GLU A 210 -53.33 4.98 -27.85
N HIS A 211 -53.71 4.46 -29.01
CA HIS A 211 -54.01 5.27 -30.19
C HIS A 211 -54.74 4.41 -31.22
N GLU A 212 -56.08 4.56 -31.33
CA GLU A 212 -56.81 4.59 -32.60
C GLU A 212 -58.32 4.78 -32.37
N THR A 213 -58.85 5.94 -32.80
CA THR A 213 -60.24 6.07 -33.22
C THR A 213 -60.25 6.60 -34.66
N GLU A 214 -60.50 5.67 -35.59
CA GLU A 214 -61.34 5.75 -36.80
C GLU A 214 -60.96 6.78 -37.91
N THR A 215 -60.91 6.46 -39.21
CA THR A 215 -61.87 5.67 -40.02
C THR A 215 -61.29 5.13 -41.36
N ASN A 216 -61.70 3.90 -41.73
CA ASN A 216 -62.06 3.36 -43.07
C ASN A 216 -60.94 3.17 -44.15
N LEU A 217 -60.71 2.02 -44.80
CA LEU A 217 -61.61 1.09 -45.50
C LEU A 217 -60.82 -0.14 -46.04
N GLU A 218 -61.47 -1.31 -46.00
CA GLU A 218 -61.41 -2.48 -46.92
C GLU A 218 -60.17 -3.38 -47.11
N GLN A 219 -60.42 -4.64 -46.70
CA GLN A 219 -60.19 -5.92 -47.40
C GLN A 219 -58.76 -6.49 -47.57
N GLY A 220 -58.60 -7.71 -47.04
CA GLY A 220 -58.05 -8.81 -47.85
C GLY A 220 -56.75 -9.47 -47.36
N GLU A 221 -56.93 -10.63 -46.73
CA GLU A 221 -56.17 -11.89 -46.92
C GLU A 221 -54.73 -12.05 -46.35
N GLU A 222 -54.57 -13.17 -45.66
CA GLU A 222 -53.35 -13.76 -45.14
C GLU A 222 -52.34 -14.09 -46.25
N GLU A 223 -51.04 -13.83 -46.04
CA GLU A 223 -49.99 -14.77 -46.48
C GLU A 223 -48.63 -14.46 -45.84
N LEU A 224 -47.97 -15.52 -45.35
CA LEU A 224 -46.58 -15.54 -44.95
C LEU A 224 -45.65 -15.22 -46.14
N LYS A 225 -44.69 -14.29 -45.97
CA LYS A 225 -43.41 -14.30 -46.71
C LYS A 225 -42.30 -13.50 -46.01
N SER A 226 -41.30 -14.26 -45.57
CA SER A 226 -39.85 -14.03 -45.63
C SER A 226 -39.28 -12.63 -45.97
N ASN A 227 -38.49 -12.10 -45.02
CA ASN A 227 -37.23 -11.34 -45.14
C ASN A 227 -36.90 -10.59 -46.44
N LYS A 228 -36.70 -9.26 -46.32
CA LYS A 228 -35.57 -8.55 -46.98
C LYS A 228 -35.22 -7.19 -46.35
N SER A 229 -34.14 -7.20 -45.57
CA SER A 229 -33.01 -6.25 -45.52
C SER A 229 -33.22 -4.78 -45.89
N ASN A 230 -33.12 -3.90 -44.89
CA ASN A 230 -32.37 -2.64 -45.04
C ASN A 230 -31.79 -2.10 -43.70
N GLU A 231 -31.32 -3.00 -42.84
CA GLU A 231 -30.59 -2.60 -41.63
C GLU A 231 -29.10 -2.52 -41.93
N LYS A 232 -28.62 -1.28 -42.12
CA LYS A 232 -27.18 -0.99 -42.09
C LYS A 232 -26.63 -1.45 -40.75
N TYR A 233 -25.65 -2.35 -40.81
CA TYR A 233 -24.95 -2.88 -39.63
C TYR A 233 -24.52 -1.74 -38.70
N LYS A 234 -25.11 -1.70 -37.50
CA LYS A 234 -24.68 -0.81 -36.42
C LYS A 234 -23.73 -1.63 -35.54
N PRO A 235 -22.45 -1.26 -35.44
CA PRO A 235 -21.54 -1.94 -34.53
C PRO A 235 -22.10 -1.85 -33.10
N PRO A 236 -21.90 -2.91 -32.28
CA PRO A 236 -22.37 -2.92 -30.91
C PRO A 236 -21.73 -1.77 -30.14
N LYS A 237 -22.55 -1.02 -29.40
CA LYS A 237 -22.07 0.01 -28.47
C LYS A 237 -21.52 -0.69 -27.23
N ILE A 238 -20.22 -0.97 -27.23
CA ILE A 238 -19.52 -1.52 -26.06
C ILE A 238 -19.30 -0.35 -25.09
N ALA A 239 -19.87 -0.42 -23.89
CA ALA A 239 -19.54 0.51 -22.81
C ALA A 239 -18.05 0.35 -22.46
N ALA A 240 -17.33 1.45 -22.23
CA ALA A 240 -15.91 1.41 -21.95
C ALA A 240 -15.63 0.54 -20.70
N THR A 241 -15.14 -0.69 -20.92
CA THR A 241 -14.59 -1.55 -19.89
C THR A 241 -13.28 -0.94 -19.43
N ALA A 242 -13.24 -0.45 -18.19
CA ALA A 242 -12.01 0.04 -17.60
C ALA A 242 -10.98 -1.09 -17.58
N ILE A 243 -9.82 -0.85 -18.20
CA ILE A 243 -8.66 -1.72 -18.04
C ILE A 243 -8.20 -1.55 -16.60
N ASN A 244 -8.47 -2.56 -15.78
CA ASN A 244 -7.96 -2.65 -14.42
C ASN A 244 -6.48 -3.04 -14.53
N ASP A 245 -5.62 -2.04 -14.66
CA ASP A 245 -4.18 -2.20 -14.56
C ASP A 245 -3.82 -2.57 -13.10
N PRO A 246 -3.32 -3.80 -12.84
CA PRO A 246 -3.06 -4.28 -11.48
C PRO A 246 -1.92 -3.51 -10.79
N ASP A 247 -1.09 -2.78 -11.56
CA ASP A 247 -0.01 -1.94 -11.04
C ASP A 247 -0.45 -0.49 -10.82
N ARG A 248 -1.68 -0.13 -11.19
CA ARG A 248 -2.19 1.21 -10.97
C ARG A 248 -2.39 1.43 -9.48
N PRO A 249 -1.68 2.39 -8.84
CA PRO A 249 -1.84 2.63 -7.43
C PRO A 249 -3.30 2.97 -7.14
N VAL A 250 -3.87 2.27 -6.17
CA VAL A 250 -5.22 2.53 -5.66
C VAL A 250 -5.25 4.01 -5.28
N LYS A 251 -6.09 4.79 -5.97
CA LYS A 251 -6.20 6.22 -5.69
C LYS A 251 -6.55 6.36 -4.21
N SER A 252 -5.63 6.88 -3.41
CA SER A 252 -5.95 7.26 -2.05
C SER A 252 -7.13 8.21 -2.16
N LYS A 253 -8.26 7.85 -1.52
CA LYS A 253 -9.35 8.80 -1.35
C LYS A 253 -8.72 9.98 -0.64
N LYS A 254 -8.55 11.12 -1.34
CA LYS A 254 -8.08 12.36 -0.71
C LYS A 254 -9.08 12.65 0.40
N GLN A 255 -8.69 12.36 1.65
CA GLN A 255 -9.46 12.82 2.79
C GLN A 255 -9.52 14.34 2.65
N ARG A 256 -10.73 14.88 2.71
CA ARG A 256 -10.94 16.30 2.54
C ARG A 256 -10.49 16.96 3.82
N ASN A 257 -9.31 17.57 3.79
CA ASN A 257 -8.87 18.41 4.91
C ASN A 257 -9.86 19.56 5.12
N LEU A 258 -10.04 19.93 6.38
CA LEU A 258 -10.82 21.10 6.76
C LEU A 258 -10.03 22.34 6.36
N GLN A 259 -10.65 23.22 5.58
CA GLN A 259 -10.03 24.48 5.14
C GLN A 259 -9.52 25.32 6.32
N SER A 260 -10.28 25.37 7.42
CA SER A 260 -9.89 26.09 8.64
C SER A 260 -8.67 25.50 9.34
N MET A 261 -8.48 24.18 9.28
CA MET A 261 -7.30 23.52 9.84
C MET A 261 -6.07 23.79 8.96
N ASP A 262 -6.23 23.73 7.63
CA ASP A 262 -5.14 24.02 6.70
C ASP A 262 -4.68 25.49 6.83
N GLU A 263 -5.61 26.43 7.01
CA GLU A 263 -5.30 27.84 7.29
C GLU A 263 -4.57 28.02 8.63
N TYR A 264 -5.05 27.37 9.70
CA TYR A 264 -4.37 27.39 10.99
C TYR A 264 -2.95 26.82 10.94
N LEU A 265 -2.74 25.73 10.19
CA LEU A 265 -1.42 25.15 9.98
C LEU A 265 -0.51 26.08 9.19
N GLN A 266 -1.04 26.81 8.20
CA GLN A 266 -0.31 27.84 7.47
C GLN A 266 0.14 28.97 8.42
N ASP A 267 -0.75 29.44 9.30
CA ASP A 267 -0.44 30.52 10.25
C ASP A 267 0.57 30.12 11.34
N ILE A 268 0.55 28.87 11.80
CA ILE A 268 1.56 28.35 12.74
C ILE A 268 2.90 28.14 12.05
N SER A 269 2.88 27.80 10.75
CA SER A 269 4.10 27.49 10.04
C SER A 269 4.92 28.76 9.81
N ASP A 270 6.20 28.71 10.18
CA ASP A 270 7.17 29.79 9.92
C ASP A 270 7.66 29.79 8.45
N ALA A 271 7.04 28.97 7.60
CA ALA A 271 7.41 28.85 6.21
C ALA A 271 6.79 29.99 5.39
N PRO A 272 7.56 30.67 4.52
CA PRO A 272 7.02 31.73 3.68
C PRO A 272 6.00 31.17 2.68
N ILE A 273 4.81 31.78 2.63
CA ILE A 273 3.75 31.41 1.70
C ILE A 273 3.93 32.24 0.41
N ALA A 274 3.95 31.56 -0.73
CA ALA A 274 4.12 32.20 -2.02
C ALA A 274 2.78 32.74 -2.56
N ASP A 275 2.47 33.99 -2.23
CA ASP A 275 1.30 34.67 -2.77
C ASP A 275 1.54 35.20 -4.19
N LYS A 276 0.48 35.20 -5.00
CA LYS A 276 0.53 35.75 -6.35
C LYS A 276 0.45 37.27 -6.32
N SER A 277 0.95 37.90 -7.39
CA SER A 277 0.83 39.36 -7.56
C SER A 277 -0.65 39.78 -7.55
N ILE A 278 -0.94 40.89 -6.86
CA ILE A 278 -2.30 41.41 -6.57
C ILE A 278 -3.18 41.51 -7.83
N GLY A 279 -2.58 41.89 -8.97
CA GLY A 279 -3.30 42.05 -10.24
C GLY A 279 -3.59 40.73 -10.98
N SER A 280 -2.89 39.64 -10.65
CA SER A 280 -3.02 38.35 -11.35
C SER A 280 -4.22 37.51 -10.88
N THR A 281 -4.72 37.82 -9.68
CA THR A 281 -5.84 37.13 -9.05
C THR A 281 -7.20 37.64 -9.52
N ILE A 282 -7.23 38.83 -10.12
CA ILE A 282 -8.46 39.51 -10.57
C ILE A 282 -8.93 38.92 -11.91
N ILE A 283 -10.20 38.51 -11.98
CA ILE A 283 -10.84 38.00 -13.20
C ILE A 283 -11.89 39.00 -13.68
N ASN A 284 -12.20 38.96 -14.98
CA ASN A 284 -13.31 39.72 -15.59
C ASN A 284 -13.21 41.22 -15.25
N ASN A 285 -12.01 41.79 -15.36
CA ASN A 285 -11.74 43.22 -15.15
C ASN A 285 -12.19 43.74 -13.78
N GLY A 286 -12.10 42.92 -12.72
CA GLY A 286 -12.46 43.33 -11.36
C GLY A 286 -13.83 42.84 -10.89
N ARG A 287 -14.55 42.06 -11.72
CA ARG A 287 -15.86 41.53 -11.32
C ARG A 287 -15.74 40.40 -10.29
N ASP A 288 -14.72 39.55 -10.44
CA ASP A 288 -14.48 38.39 -9.58
C ASP A 288 -12.99 38.34 -9.18
N ILE A 289 -12.67 37.78 -8.01
CA ILE A 289 -11.31 37.52 -7.53
C ILE A 289 -11.15 36.01 -7.32
N LYS A 290 -10.04 35.42 -7.79
CA LYS A 290 -9.77 33.99 -7.60
C LYS A 290 -9.53 33.66 -6.13
N SER A 291 -10.22 32.63 -5.63
CA SER A 291 -9.88 32.02 -4.34
C SER A 291 -8.59 31.20 -4.37
N LYS A 292 -7.96 30.99 -3.21
CA LYS A 292 -6.77 30.13 -3.04
C LYS A 292 -6.93 28.79 -3.76
N LYS A 293 -8.08 28.13 -3.57
CA LYS A 293 -8.40 26.85 -4.23
C LYS A 293 -8.50 26.96 -5.76
N GLN A 294 -9.00 28.08 -6.28
CA GLN A 294 -9.05 28.31 -7.72
C GLN A 294 -7.66 28.54 -8.31
N MET A 295 -6.81 29.25 -7.58
CA MET A 295 -5.42 29.48 -7.97
C MET A 295 -4.61 28.19 -8.03
N GLU A 296 -4.80 27.27 -7.09
CA GLU A 296 -4.19 25.94 -7.08
C GLU A 296 -4.69 25.09 -8.26
N LYS A 297 -6.00 25.08 -8.51
CA LYS A 297 -6.60 24.34 -9.65
C LYS A 297 -6.07 24.85 -10.99
N GLU A 298 -5.95 26.17 -11.15
CA GLU A 298 -5.36 26.78 -12.35
C GLU A 298 -3.87 26.43 -12.49
N ALA A 299 -3.10 26.44 -11.41
CA ALA A 299 -1.71 26.02 -11.42
C ALA A 299 -1.55 24.53 -11.77
N GLU A 300 -2.44 23.66 -11.29
CA GLU A 300 -2.47 22.24 -11.65
C GLU A 300 -2.82 22.03 -13.14
N ILE A 301 -3.77 22.80 -13.67
CA ILE A 301 -4.09 22.81 -15.10
C ILE A 301 -2.88 23.27 -15.91
N GLN A 302 -2.27 24.40 -15.55
CA GLN A 302 -1.11 24.94 -16.24
C GLN A 302 0.04 23.94 -16.25
N ARG A 303 0.35 23.34 -15.08
CA ARG A 303 1.36 22.29 -14.97
C ARG A 303 1.05 21.11 -15.89
N TYR A 304 -0.20 20.64 -15.92
CA TYR A 304 -0.60 19.56 -16.82
C TYR A 304 -0.44 19.94 -18.29
N GLU A 305 -0.81 21.15 -18.69
CA GLU A 305 -0.70 21.64 -20.07
C GLU A 305 0.76 21.83 -20.49
N GLU A 306 1.63 22.28 -19.59
CA GLU A 306 3.08 22.42 -19.81
C GLU A 306 3.78 21.06 -19.87
N GLU A 307 3.45 20.13 -18.98
CA GLU A 307 4.02 18.78 -18.96
C GLU A 307 3.61 17.96 -20.19
N ASN A 308 2.34 18.08 -20.63
CA ASN A 308 1.80 17.31 -21.75
C ASN A 308 1.76 18.10 -23.06
N PHE A 309 2.26 19.34 -23.07
CA PHE A 309 2.25 20.26 -24.22
C PHE A 309 0.91 20.34 -24.96
N THR A 310 -0.20 20.15 -24.25
CA THR A 310 -1.56 20.05 -24.83
C THR A 310 -2.55 20.81 -23.96
N ARG A 311 -3.33 21.70 -24.60
CA ARG A 311 -4.37 22.48 -23.90
C ARG A 311 -5.59 21.63 -23.58
N LEU A 312 -6.16 21.85 -22.40
CA LEU A 312 -7.42 21.22 -22.05
C LEU A 312 -8.60 21.88 -22.79
N PRO A 313 -9.58 21.08 -23.26
CA PRO A 313 -10.77 21.64 -23.91
C PRO A 313 -11.61 22.42 -22.89
N ALA A 314 -12.29 23.46 -23.38
CA ALA A 314 -13.16 24.32 -22.56
C ALA A 314 -14.26 23.54 -21.81
N THR A 315 -14.63 22.36 -22.30
CA THR A 315 -15.60 21.47 -21.62
C THR A 315 -15.10 20.94 -20.28
N LYS A 316 -13.78 20.82 -20.09
CA LYS A 316 -13.15 20.32 -18.86
C LYS A 316 -12.71 21.44 -17.93
N THR A 317 -12.35 22.61 -18.47
CA THR A 317 -11.87 23.76 -17.68
C THR A 317 -13.01 24.66 -17.21
N LYS A 318 -14.14 24.71 -17.92
CA LYS A 318 -15.28 25.55 -17.56
C LYS A 318 -15.99 25.02 -16.31
N GLU A 319 -16.19 25.91 -15.34
CA GLU A 319 -16.98 25.62 -14.16
C GLU A 319 -18.46 25.39 -14.51
N ASN A 320 -19.06 24.41 -13.83
CA ASN A 320 -20.48 24.13 -13.99
C ASN A 320 -21.34 25.27 -13.43
N LYS A 321 -22.54 25.50 -13.99
CA LYS A 321 -23.46 26.56 -13.52
C LYS A 321 -23.76 26.46 -12.02
N ARG A 322 -23.91 25.24 -11.49
CA ARG A 322 -24.13 24.99 -10.05
C ARG A 322 -22.91 25.34 -9.21
N GLU A 323 -21.71 25.05 -9.69
CA GLU A 323 -20.45 25.38 -9.00
C GLU A 323 -20.24 26.89 -8.96
N ARG A 324 -20.48 27.57 -10.09
CA ARG A 324 -20.47 29.03 -10.16
C ARG A 324 -21.50 29.67 -9.21
N ALA A 325 -22.71 29.14 -9.13
CA ALA A 325 -23.73 29.67 -8.22
C ALA A 325 -23.33 29.51 -6.74
N LYS A 326 -22.73 28.38 -6.36
CA LYS A 326 -22.18 28.17 -5.02
C LYS A 326 -21.04 29.14 -4.73
N ARG A 327 -20.14 29.33 -5.71
CA ARG A 327 -19.05 30.30 -5.63
C ARG A 327 -19.57 31.70 -5.34
N MET A 328 -20.53 32.18 -6.12
CA MET A 328 -21.10 33.52 -5.95
C MET A 328 -21.79 33.71 -4.58
N ARG A 329 -22.24 32.64 -3.93
CA ARG A 329 -22.84 32.70 -2.60
C ARG A 329 -21.80 32.68 -1.49
N ASN A 330 -20.74 31.91 -1.67
CA ASN A 330 -19.83 31.55 -0.60
C ASN A 330 -18.45 32.24 -0.68
N GLU A 331 -18.01 32.64 -1.87
CA GLU A 331 -16.76 33.40 -2.05
C GLU A 331 -17.03 34.89 -1.94
N PHE A 332 -16.23 35.56 -1.13
CA PHE A 332 -16.26 36.99 -0.92
C PHE A 332 -14.83 37.52 -0.95
N PHE A 333 -14.56 38.45 -1.87
CA PHE A 333 -13.22 39.04 -2.09
C PHE A 333 -12.06 38.05 -2.32
N GLY A 334 -12.33 36.85 -2.83
CA GLY A 334 -11.31 35.83 -3.05
C GLY A 334 -11.07 34.93 -1.83
N GLU A 335 -11.85 35.08 -0.76
CA GLU A 335 -11.88 34.14 0.37
C GLU A 335 -13.15 33.30 0.30
N ASP A 336 -13.06 32.01 0.65
CA ASP A 336 -14.20 31.08 0.68
C ASP A 336 -14.76 30.99 2.11
N TRP A 337 -15.97 31.53 2.30
CA TRP A 337 -16.70 31.55 3.57
C TRP A 337 -17.61 30.33 3.75
N SER A 338 -17.62 29.39 2.79
CA SER A 338 -18.42 28.15 2.90
C SER A 338 -18.06 27.30 4.11
N MET A 339 -16.87 27.51 4.71
CA MET A 339 -16.44 26.79 5.90
C MET A 339 -17.36 27.00 7.10
N PHE A 340 -18.05 28.14 7.19
CA PHE A 340 -18.96 28.45 8.30
C PHE A 340 -20.37 27.87 8.14
N GLU A 341 -20.78 27.60 6.90
CA GLU A 341 -22.11 27.02 6.60
C GLU A 341 -22.11 25.49 6.64
N ASN A 342 -20.93 24.86 6.68
CA ASN A 342 -20.80 23.41 6.68
C ASN A 342 -20.91 22.85 8.10
N ASN A 343 -21.81 21.88 8.31
CA ASN A 343 -21.93 21.12 9.57
C ASN A 343 -20.78 20.11 9.78
N MET A 344 -19.64 20.29 9.13
CA MET A 344 -18.51 19.38 9.25
C MET A 344 -17.84 19.59 10.61
N SER A 345 -18.01 18.64 11.52
CA SER A 345 -17.46 18.76 12.88
C SER A 345 -15.93 18.68 12.87
N VAL A 346 -15.27 19.66 13.50
CA VAL A 346 -13.81 19.68 13.66
C VAL A 346 -13.30 18.56 14.57
N GLY A 347 -14.16 18.08 15.48
CA GLY A 347 -13.87 17.01 16.43
C GLY A 347 -14.34 15.60 16.02
N GLY A 348 -15.03 15.47 14.89
CA GLY A 348 -15.52 14.18 14.40
C GLY A 348 -14.43 13.35 13.71
N ASN A 349 -14.74 12.07 13.47
CA ASN A 349 -13.89 11.09 12.77
C ASN A 349 -13.38 11.54 11.38
N ASP A 350 -13.92 12.64 10.83
CA ASP A 350 -13.70 13.09 9.45
C ASP A 350 -12.60 14.16 9.30
N GLY A 351 -12.22 14.83 10.40
CA GLY A 351 -11.30 15.98 10.36
C GLY A 351 -9.94 15.75 11.02
N GLN A 352 -9.78 14.67 11.78
CA GLN A 352 -8.52 14.29 12.40
C GLN A 352 -8.07 12.95 11.82
N PRO A 353 -6.80 12.80 11.38
CA PRO A 353 -6.29 11.48 11.04
C PRO A 353 -6.56 10.58 12.25
N LYS A 354 -7.26 9.45 12.04
CA LYS A 354 -7.62 8.50 13.11
C LYS A 354 -6.36 8.16 13.90
N LYS A 355 -6.10 8.90 14.98
CA LYS A 355 -4.93 8.67 15.83
C LYS A 355 -5.15 7.28 16.39
N ARG A 356 -4.18 6.38 16.19
CA ARG A 356 -4.24 5.02 16.75
C ARG A 356 -4.63 5.15 18.23
N LYS A 357 -5.82 4.64 18.57
CA LYS A 357 -6.35 4.74 19.93
C LYS A 357 -5.38 3.96 20.81
N ARG A 358 -4.78 4.64 21.79
CA ARG A 358 -3.80 4.04 22.69
C ARG A 358 -4.55 3.32 23.79
N ILE A 359 -4.68 2.02 23.61
CA ILE A 359 -5.44 1.14 24.49
C ILE A 359 -4.61 0.85 25.76
N SER A 360 -3.28 0.79 25.64
CA SER A 360 -2.39 0.44 26.76
C SER A 360 -1.84 1.65 27.53
N ALA A 361 -1.76 1.51 28.86
CA ALA A 361 -1.16 2.49 29.76
C ALA A 361 0.33 2.73 29.46
N TRP A 362 1.06 1.69 29.05
CA TRP A 362 2.46 1.78 28.65
C TRP A 362 2.64 2.64 27.38
N GLU A 363 1.73 2.50 26.41
CA GLU A 363 1.74 3.31 25.19
C GLU A 363 1.44 4.78 25.47
N ARG A 364 0.65 5.07 26.52
CA ARG A 364 0.41 6.45 26.99
C ARG A 364 1.62 7.02 27.72
N ALA A 365 2.30 6.22 28.54
CA ALA A 365 3.50 6.62 29.27
C ALA A 365 4.66 6.97 28.33
N LYS A 366 4.87 6.19 27.25
CA LYS A 366 5.95 6.42 26.28
C LYS A 366 5.97 7.83 25.68
N ARG A 367 4.81 8.39 25.31
CA ARG A 367 4.75 9.77 24.75
C ARG A 367 5.08 10.84 25.80
N LYS A 368 4.76 10.62 27.07
CA LYS A 368 5.12 11.57 28.13
C LYS A 368 6.62 11.63 28.39
N ILE A 369 7.37 10.62 27.94
CA ILE A 369 8.84 10.56 28.08
C ILE A 369 9.52 11.21 26.87
N ASP A 370 8.90 11.12 25.69
CA ASP A 370 9.41 11.70 24.45
C ASP A 370 9.14 13.22 24.30
N ASN A 371 8.31 13.80 25.17
CA ASN A 371 8.06 15.24 25.30
C ASN A 371 8.78 15.77 26.54
#